data_AF-A0A8T4I952-F1
#
_entry.id   AF-A0A8T4I952-F1
#
_cell.length_a   1.000
_cell.length_b   1.000
_cell.length_c   1.000
_cell.angle_alpha   90.00
_cell.angle_beta   90.00
_cell.angle_gamma   90.00
#
_symmetry.space_group_name_H-M   'P 1'
#
loop_
_entity.id
_entity.type
_entity.pdbx_description
1 polymer ?
#
loop_
_entity_poly.entity_id
_entity_poly.type
_entity_poly.pdbx_seq_one_letter_code
_entity_poly.pdbx_strand_id
1 'polypeptide(L)' 'MKGRGMFEICPVCFWEDDGQDDHDADVVRGGPNRTLSLADARRNYLAVGAADPVDLPHVRVATSDEI' A
#
# COMPACT_ATOMS: atom_id res chain seq x y z
N MET A 1 18.59 -1.28 -5.26
CA MET A 1 17.69 -2.17 -6.03
C MET A 1 16.29 -1.66 -5.76
N LYS A 2 15.52 -1.32 -6.79
CA LYS A 2 14.09 -1.03 -6.71
C LYS A 2 13.42 -2.05 -7.62
N GLY A 3 12.40 -2.75 -7.15
CA GLY A 3 11.77 -3.84 -7.89
C GLY A 3 10.50 -4.31 -7.20
N ARG A 4 9.58 -4.89 -7.98
CA ARG A 4 8.33 -5.42 -7.43
C ARG A 4 8.59 -6.53 -6.42
N GLY A 5 7.83 -6.56 -5.34
CA GLY A 5 7.93 -7.58 -4.29
C GLY A 5 9.23 -7.53 -3.48
N MET A 6 9.86 -6.36 -3.38
CA MET A 6 11.10 -6.17 -2.61
C MET A 6 10.86 -5.68 -1.18
N PHE A 7 9.62 -5.74 -0.69
CA PHE A 7 9.23 -5.32 0.65
C PHE A 7 9.52 -3.84 0.92
N GLU A 8 9.47 -3.01 -0.12
CA GLU A 8 9.58 -1.55 0.03
C GLU A 8 8.23 -0.98 0.49
N ILE A 9 8.25 -0.11 1.50
CA ILE A 9 7.07 0.64 1.92
C ILE A 9 6.90 1.84 1.00
N CYS A 10 5.76 1.91 0.30
CA CYS A 10 5.41 3.04 -0.54
C CYS A 10 5.22 4.30 0.33
N PRO A 11 6.00 5.37 0.14
CA PRO A 11 5.86 6.57 0.98
C PRO A 11 4.58 7.36 0.69
N VAL A 12 3.89 7.08 -0.43
CA VAL A 12 2.67 7.79 -0.83
C VAL A 12 1.43 7.23 -0.14
N CYS A 13 1.35 5.90 0.04
CA CYS A 13 0.18 5.25 0.65
C CYS A 13 0.52 4.42 1.89
N PHE A 14 1.80 4.21 2.20
CA PHE A 14 2.30 3.39 3.30
C PHE A 14 2.03 1.87 3.19
N TRP A 15 1.74 1.37 1.98
CA TRP A 15 1.64 -0.07 1.70
C TRP A 15 3.02 -0.69 1.46
N GLU A 16 3.28 -1.88 2.01
CA GLU A 16 4.47 -2.67 1.68
C GLU A 16 4.25 -3.50 0.41
N ASP A 17 5.15 -3.33 -0.57
CA ASP A 17 5.19 -4.17 -1.77
C ASP A 17 5.78 -5.56 -1.47
N ASP A 18 4.93 -6.45 -0.95
CA ASP A 18 5.22 -7.87 -0.70
C ASP A 18 5.01 -8.76 -1.96
N GLY A 19 4.80 -8.14 -3.13
CA GLY A 19 4.57 -8.82 -4.40
C GLY A 19 3.12 -9.29 -4.62
N GLN A 20 2.17 -8.84 -3.78
CA GLN A 20 0.74 -9.02 -4.03
C GLN A 20 0.29 -8.22 -5.26
N ASP A 21 -0.60 -8.79 -6.07
CA ASP A 21 -1.15 -8.14 -7.26
C ASP A 21 -2.62 -8.54 -7.49
N ASP A 22 -3.20 -8.20 -8.63
CA ASP A 22 -4.64 -8.33 -8.90
C ASP A 22 -5.19 -9.75 -8.70
N HIS A 23 -4.42 -10.79 -9.01
CA HIS A 23 -4.87 -12.18 -8.92
C HIS A 23 -5.10 -12.66 -7.48
N ASP A 24 -4.50 -11.98 -6.50
CA ASP A 24 -4.62 -12.31 -5.08
C ASP A 24 -4.94 -11.08 -4.22
N ALA A 25 -5.49 -10.02 -4.83
CA ALA A 25 -5.69 -8.72 -4.19
C ALA A 25 -6.65 -8.75 -2.97
N ASP A 26 -7.55 -9.73 -2.88
CA ASP A 26 -8.48 -9.91 -1.76
C ASP A 26 -7.90 -10.77 -0.62
N VAL A 27 -6.68 -11.31 -0.78
CA VAL A 27 -6.02 -12.13 0.24
C VAL A 27 -5.39 -11.23 1.30
N VAL A 28 -5.58 -11.55 2.58
CA VAL A 28 -4.85 -10.89 3.68
C VAL A 28 -3.56 -11.67 3.94
N ARG A 29 -2.41 -11.07 3.61
CA ARG A 29 -1.08 -11.69 3.78
C ARG A 29 -0.45 -11.42 5.15
N GLY A 30 -0.90 -10.40 5.88
CA GLY A 30 -0.34 -10.06 7.18
C GLY A 30 0.84 -9.09 7.10
N GLY A 31 1.82 -9.27 8.00
CA GLY A 31 3.04 -8.47 8.01
C GLY A 31 2.80 -6.98 8.28
N PRO A 32 3.63 -6.09 7.71
CA PRO A 32 3.44 -4.65 7.78
C PRO A 32 2.09 -4.16 7.26
N ASN A 33 1.46 -4.88 6.31
CA ASN A 33 0.13 -4.61 5.78
C ASN A 33 -1.02 -5.04 6.72
N ARG A 34 -0.70 -5.61 7.88
CA ARG A 34 -1.63 -6.00 8.96
C ARG A 34 -2.80 -6.87 8.46
N THR A 35 -4.03 -6.48 8.77
CA THR A 35 -5.24 -7.26 8.46
C THR A 35 -5.90 -6.83 7.16
N LEU A 36 -5.21 -6.03 6.33
CA LEU A 36 -5.76 -5.51 5.09
C LEU A 36 -5.32 -6.36 3.90
N SER A 37 -6.23 -6.51 2.95
CA SER A 37 -5.93 -6.98 1.61
C SER A 37 -5.48 -5.80 0.72
N LEU A 38 -4.82 -6.08 -0.42
CA LEU A 38 -4.49 -5.04 -1.40
C LEU A 38 -5.76 -4.32 -1.92
N ALA A 39 -6.88 -5.02 -2.04
CA ALA A 39 -8.16 -4.44 -2.41
C ALA A 39 -8.67 -3.45 -1.35
N ASP A 40 -8.55 -3.78 -0.06
CA ASP A 40 -8.87 -2.85 1.04
C ASP A 40 -7.96 -1.63 1.01
N ALA A 41 -6.66 -1.84 0.86
CA ALA A 41 -5.68 -0.77 0.80
C ALA A 41 -5.95 0.21 -0.34
N ARG A 42 -6.30 -0.29 -1.53
CA ARG A 42 -6.71 0.54 -2.67
C ARG A 42 -7.97 1.35 -2.36
N ARG A 43 -8.98 0.74 -1.74
CA ARG A 43 -10.21 1.44 -1.31
C ARG A 43 -9.91 2.54 -0.29
N ASN A 44 -9.09 2.24 0.71
CA ASN A 44 -8.70 3.20 1.73
C ASN A 44 -7.91 4.36 1.13
N TYR A 45 -6.96 4.08 0.24
CA TYR A 45 -6.17 5.13 -0.39
C TYR A 45 -7.05 6.11 -1.18
N LEU A 46 -8.06 5.61 -1.90
CA LEU A 46 -9.03 6.46 -2.59
C LEU A 46 -9.90 7.30 -1.64
N ALA A 47 -10.18 6.80 -0.43
CA ALA A 47 -11.03 7.47 0.54
C ALA A 47 -10.29 8.46 1.45
N VAL A 48 -9.07 8.13 1.88
CA VAL A 48 -8.34 8.88 2.92
C VAL A 48 -6.89 9.23 2.55
N GLY A 49 -6.36 8.72 1.44
CA GLY A 49 -4.98 8.98 1.01
C GLY A 49 -3.92 8.07 1.66
N ALA A 50 -4.32 7.01 2.36
CA ALA A 50 -3.42 6.00 2.93
C ALA A 50 -4.01 4.60 2.74
N ALA A 51 -3.14 3.59 2.61
CA ALA A 51 -3.52 2.18 2.49
C ALA A 51 -4.22 1.68 3.76
N ASP A 52 -3.77 2.13 4.93
CA ASP A 52 -4.52 2.03 6.18
C ASP A 52 -4.69 3.44 6.77
N PRO A 53 -5.91 3.83 7.17
CA PRO A 53 -6.14 5.12 7.83
C PRO A 53 -5.22 5.42 9.01
N VAL A 54 -4.74 4.41 9.75
CA VAL A 54 -3.83 4.64 10.90
C VAL A 54 -2.46 5.17 10.48
N ASP A 55 -2.05 4.93 9.24
CA ASP A 55 -0.74 5.33 8.72
C ASP A 55 -0.76 6.69 8.00
N LEU A 56 -1.91 7.39 8.03
CA LEU A 56 -2.04 8.75 7.48
C LEU A 56 -0.97 9.74 7.97
N PRO A 57 -0.46 9.69 9.22
CA PRO A 57 0.64 10.55 9.65
C PRO A 57 1.99 10.26 8.95
N HIS A 58 2.12 9.14 8.24
CA HIS A 58 3.36 8.66 7.63
C HIS A 58 3.40 8.76 6.10
N VAL A 59 2.28 9.12 5.47
CA VAL A 59 2.22 9.31 4.02
C VAL A 59 2.77 10.67 3.59
N ARG A 60 3.26 10.76 2.35
CA ARG A 60 3.54 12.03 1.68
C ARG A 60 2.69 12.21 0.43
N VAL A 61 2.59 13.44 -0.03
CA VAL A 61 2.01 13.76 -1.34
C VAL A 61 2.82 13.06 -2.44
N ALA A 62 2.13 12.42 -3.38
CA ALA A 62 2.73 11.85 -4.58
C ALA A 62 3.40 12.96 -5.41
N THR A 63 4.59 12.68 -5.95
CA THR A 63 5.19 13.61 -6.93
C THR A 63 4.51 13.42 -8.28
N SER A 64 4.70 14.37 -9.20
CA SER A 64 4.17 14.29 -10.56
C SER A 64 4.62 13.05 -11.33
N ASP A 65 5.75 12.44 -10.95
CA ASP A 65 6.31 11.24 -11.60
C ASP A 65 5.71 9.93 -11.07
N GLU A 66 4.90 9.98 -10.00
CA GLU A 66 4.32 8.83 -9.31
C GLU A 66 2.80 8.71 -9.50
N ILE A 67 2.20 9.65 -10.24
CA ILE A 67 0.76 9.68 -10.57
C ILE A 67 0.53 9.14 -11.98
#